data_AF-A0A2Z3YR54-F1
#
_entry.id   AF-A0A2Z3YR54-F1
#
_cell.length_a   1.000
_cell.length_b   1.000
_cell.length_c   1.000
_cell.angle_alpha   90.00
_cell.angle_beta   90.00
_cell.angle_gamma   90.00
#
_symmetry.space_group_name_H-M   'P 1'
#
loop_
_entity.id
_entity.type
_entity.pdbx_description
1 polymer ?
#
loop_
_entity_poly.entity_id
_entity_poly.type
_entity_poly.pdbx_seq_one_letter_code
_entity_poly.pdbx_strand_id
1 'polypeptide(L)' 'MKHLNNVIEGDHGRLKRILGPKGGGFKNPVSAYRALQGMEAMHALRKGQGRVFAFGCLNPDAVIVAKAFTGA' A
#
# COMPACT_ATOMS: atom_id res chain seq x y z
N MET A 1 10.59 6.54 -21.73
CA MET A 1 11.50 6.19 -20.62
C MET A 1 11.40 7.14 -19.42
N LYS A 2 11.47 8.48 -19.59
CA LYS A 2 11.46 9.41 -18.43
C LYS A 2 10.18 9.37 -17.56
N HIS A 3 9.02 9.04 -18.13
CA HIS A 3 7.75 9.06 -17.38
C HIS A 3 7.63 7.92 -16.34
N LEU A 4 8.20 6.74 -16.61
CA LEU A 4 8.20 5.62 -15.64
C LEU A 4 9.11 5.93 -14.46
N ASN A 5 10.27 6.56 -14.71
CA ASN A 5 11.18 6.97 -13.66
C ASN A 5 10.52 7.99 -12.73
N ASN A 6 9.78 8.97 -13.28
CA ASN A 6 9.06 9.94 -12.46
C ASN A 6 8.00 9.29 -11.55
N VAL A 7 7.34 8.22 -12.00
CA VAL A 7 6.38 7.46 -11.18
C VAL A 7 7.09 6.74 -10.04
N ILE A 8 8.18 6.02 -10.35
CA ILE A 8 8.96 5.28 -9.36
C ILE A 8 9.55 6.23 -8.31
N GLU A 9 10.15 7.33 -8.75
CA GLU A 9 10.73 8.36 -7.87
C GLU A 9 9.67 9.04 -7.01
N GLY A 10 8.50 9.32 -7.58
CA GLY A 10 7.37 9.92 -6.87
C GLY A 10 6.84 9.01 -5.74
N ASP A 11 6.67 7.72 -6.04
CA ASP A 11 6.19 6.76 -5.05
C ASP A 11 7.24 6.50 -3.97
N HIS A 12 8.53 6.41 -4.36
CA HIS A 12 9.64 6.34 -3.42
C HIS A 12 9.69 7.56 -2.48
N GLY A 13 9.56 8.77 -3.01
CA GLY A 13 9.53 10.00 -2.22
C GLY A 13 8.36 10.04 -1.24
N ARG A 14 7.19 9.53 -1.64
CA ARG A 14 6.01 9.42 -0.78
C ARG A 14 6.23 8.45 0.37
N LEU A 15 6.75 7.25 0.10
CA LEU A 15 7.07 6.26 1.13
C LEU A 15 8.11 6.82 2.11
N LYS A 16 9.16 7.46 1.61
CA LYS A 16 10.21 8.08 2.44
C LYS A 16 9.68 9.21 3.31
N ARG A 17 8.68 9.97 2.85
CA ARG A 17 8.01 11.02 3.65
C ARG A 17 7.14 10.45 4.76
N ILE A 18 6.39 9.38 4.49
CA ILE A 18 5.50 8.74 5.47
C ILE A 18 6.32 8.02 6.55
N LEU A 19 7.37 7.30 6.13
CA LEU A 19 8.24 6.56 7.04
C LEU A 19 9.23 7.51 7.75
N GLY A 20 9.59 8.61 7.10
CA GLY A 20 10.49 9.64 7.62
C GLY A 20 11.88 9.11 8.01
N PRO A 21 12.74 9.99 8.54
CA PRO A 21 13.95 9.57 9.27
C PRO A 21 13.64 9.04 10.68
N LYS A 22 12.44 9.30 11.22
CA LYS A 22 12.02 8.95 12.59
C LYS A 22 11.38 7.56 12.72
N GLY A 23 10.90 6.94 11.65
CA GLY A 23 10.62 5.50 11.65
C GLY A 23 11.94 4.80 11.49
N GLY A 24 12.61 4.43 12.60
CA GLY A 24 13.98 3.91 12.66
C GLY A 24 14.25 2.59 11.92
N GLY A 25 13.86 2.51 10.64
CA GLY A 25 13.83 1.30 9.84
C GLY A 25 12.77 0.31 10.30
N PHE A 26 12.50 -0.66 9.43
CA PHE A 26 11.81 -1.87 9.85
C PHE A 26 12.82 -2.79 10.51
N LYS A 27 12.50 -3.31 11.71
CA LYS A 27 13.40 -4.21 12.45
C LYS A 27 13.61 -5.56 11.75
N ASN A 28 12.64 -5.97 10.92
CA ASN A 28 12.69 -7.21 10.16
C ASN A 28 11.92 -7.06 8.84
N PRO A 29 12.23 -7.87 7.81
CA PRO A 29 11.58 -7.78 6.50
C PRO A 29 10.08 -8.09 6.55
N VAL A 30 9.62 -8.92 7.49
CA VAL A 30 8.20 -9.26 7.65
C VAL A 30 7.37 -8.04 8.06
N SER A 31 7.85 -7.25 9.02
CA SER A 31 7.20 -6.01 9.45
C SER A 31 7.23 -4.94 8.36
N ALA A 32 8.31 -4.88 7.57
CA ALA A 32 8.38 -4.04 6.38
C ALA A 32 7.28 -4.41 5.38
N TYR A 33 7.19 -5.69 5.05
CA TYR A 33 6.22 -6.22 4.10
C TYR A 33 4.78 -5.94 4.54
N ARG A 34 4.44 -6.23 5.80
CA ARG A 34 3.11 -5.97 6.35
C ARG A 34 2.75 -4.49 6.36
N ALA A 35 3.70 -3.62 6.71
CA ALA A 35 3.47 -2.18 6.70
C ALA A 35 3.25 -1.64 5.27
N LEU A 36 4.04 -2.12 4.30
CA LEU A 36 3.89 -1.77 2.89
C LEU A 36 2.54 -2.24 2.33
N GLN A 37 2.14 -3.49 2.61
CA GLN A 37 0.81 -4.01 2.23
C GLN A 37 -0.33 -3.17 2.82
N GLY A 38 -0.26 -2.82 4.10
CA GLY A 38 -1.25 -1.97 4.73
C GLY A 38 -1.33 -0.57 4.09
N MET A 39 -0.18 0.04 3.78
CA MET A 39 -0.14 1.34 3.11
C MET A 39 -0.74 1.30 1.69
N GLU A 40 -0.47 0.25 0.94
CA GLU A 40 -1.04 0.03 -0.40
C GLU A 40 -2.56 -0.19 -0.33
N ALA A 41 -3.04 -1.02 0.60
CA ALA A 41 -4.46 -1.24 0.82
C ALA A 41 -5.19 0.06 1.19
N MET A 42 -4.64 0.83 2.14
CA MET A 42 -5.19 2.14 2.51
C MET A 42 -5.11 3.16 1.37
N HIS A 43 -4.16 3.01 0.44
CA HIS A 43 -4.08 3.86 -0.75
C HIS A 43 -5.17 3.50 -1.76
N ALA A 44 -5.35 2.21 -2.04
CA ALA A 44 -6.39 1.69 -2.93
C ALA A 44 -7.80 2.05 -2.44
N LEU A 45 -8.05 1.91 -1.13
CA LEU A 45 -9.28 2.36 -0.49
C LEU A 45 -9.57 3.84 -0.71
N ARG A 46 -8.59 4.72 -0.44
CA ARG A 46 -8.75 6.17 -0.64
C ARG A 46 -9.01 6.56 -2.09
N LYS A 47 -8.61 5.71 -3.04
CA LYS A 47 -8.85 5.90 -4.47
C LYS A 47 -10.14 5.24 -4.96
N GLY A 48 -10.89 4.55 -4.09
CA GLY A 48 -12.08 3.79 -4.48
C GLY A 48 -11.77 2.63 -5.42
N GLN A 49 -10.55 2.09 -5.34
CA GLN A 49 -10.09 1.02 -6.24
C GLN A 49 -10.65 -0.37 -5.84
N GLY A 50 -11.47 -0.47 -4.79
CA GLY A 50 -12.22 -1.67 -4.39
C GLY A 50 -12.68 -2.51 -5.57
N ARG A 51 -13.42 -1.88 -6.48
CA ARG A 51 -14.07 -2.56 -7.61
C ARG A 51 -13.11 -3.16 -8.63
N VAL A 52 -11.87 -2.68 -8.70
CA VAL A 52 -10.82 -3.22 -9.59
C VAL A 52 -10.30 -4.56 -9.06
N PHE A 53 -10.24 -4.72 -7.73
CA PHE A 53 -9.65 -5.89 -7.07
C PHE A 53 -10.68 -6.90 -6.56
N ALA A 54 -11.95 -6.52 -6.48
CA ALA A 54 -13.05 -7.31 -5.91
C ALA A 54 -14.37 -7.05 -6.65
N PHE A 55 -14.37 -7.19 -7.98
CA PHE A 55 -15.56 -7.04 -8.81
C PHE A 55 -16.66 -8.04 -8.41
N GLY A 56 -17.91 -7.57 -8.31
CA GLY A 56 -19.05 -8.40 -7.90
C GLY A 56 -19.18 -8.66 -6.40
N CYS A 57 -18.23 -8.20 -5.58
CA CYS A 57 -18.36 -8.27 -4.12
C CYS A 57 -19.30 -7.18 -3.60
N LEU A 58 -20.10 -7.53 -2.58
CA LEU A 58 -21.04 -6.60 -1.92
C LEU A 58 -20.31 -5.38 -1.32
N ASN A 59 -19.11 -5.60 -0.76
CA ASN A 59 -18.24 -4.55 -0.24
C ASN A 59 -16.80 -4.77 -0.72
N PRO A 60 -16.46 -4.27 -1.93
CA PRO A 60 -15.18 -4.55 -2.55
C PRO A 60 -14.01 -3.83 -1.86
N ASP A 61 -14.30 -2.73 -1.15
CA ASP A 61 -13.33 -2.01 -0.33
C ASP A 61 -12.92 -2.83 0.91
N ALA A 62 -13.89 -3.44 1.60
CA ALA A 62 -13.60 -4.32 2.74
C ALA A 62 -12.75 -5.54 2.34
N VAL A 63 -12.93 -6.05 1.11
CA VAL A 63 -12.15 -7.18 0.59
C VAL A 63 -10.68 -6.82 0.40
N ILE A 64 -10.36 -5.61 -0.06
CA ILE A 64 -8.95 -5.16 -0.21
C ILE A 64 -8.27 -5.12 1.16
N VAL A 65 -8.94 -4.57 2.16
CA VAL A 65 -8.41 -4.52 3.54
C VAL A 65 -8.23 -5.92 4.08
N ALA A 66 -9.26 -6.76 3.99
CA ALA A 66 -9.20 -8.13 4.49
C ALA A 66 -8.03 -8.91 3.87
N LYS A 67 -7.82 -8.80 2.55
CA LYS A 67 -6.68 -9.43 1.86
C LYS A 67 -5.33 -8.94 2.38
N ALA A 68 -5.18 -7.64 2.63
CA ALA A 68 -3.94 -7.07 3.13
C ALA A 68 -3.57 -7.50 4.56
N PHE A 69 -4.53 -8.04 5.31
CA PHE A 69 -4.34 -8.52 6.69
C PHE A 69 -4.66 -10.01 6.87
N THR A 70 -4.83 -10.77 5.79
CA THR A 70 -5.07 -12.21 5.88
C THR A 70 -3.77 -12.94 6.26
N GLY A 71 -3.80 -13.80 7.28
CA GLY A 71 -2.63 -14.53 7.76
C GLY A 71 -1.66 -13.73 8.64
N ALA A 72 -2.15 -12.61 9.19
CA ALA A 72 -1.47 -11.69 10.11
C ALA A 72 -1.22 -12.21 11.53
#